data_AF-A0A838FKY4-F1
#
_entry.id   AF-A0A838FKY4-F1
#
_cell.length_a   1.000
_cell.length_b   1.000
_cell.length_c   1.000
_cell.angle_alpha   90.00
_cell.angle_beta   90.00
_cell.angle_gamma   90.00
#
_symmetry.space_group_name_H-M   'P 1'
#
loop_
_entity.id
_entity.type
_entity.pdbx_description
1 polymer ?
#
loop_
_entity_poly.entity_id
_entity_poly.type
_entity_poly.pdbx_seq_one_letter_code
_entity_poly.pdbx_strand_id
1 'polypeptide(L)'
;MHTLRGTPALVLACLGLGALTLLLPSAPTYDPWAWINWGREVAGGDLSTVAGPSWKPLPVLLTTPFSLAGDAAPELWLWVARGGGFLAVAMAARLAARLTGRGAAFGAVAGVLAGASLLVCDGYVYTMALGNSEGLLVAFVLWGFERHLDARRGQAFVLGVLAALLRPEAWPFLGLYALWLWWVEPALRVRVALALAAVAALWFPPELWGSGELLRSATRATEPTALSPAFADRPALAVLA
;
A
#
# COMPACT_ATOMS: atom_id res chain seq x y z
N MET A 1 12.86 25.12 -0.62
CA MET A 1 13.45 24.36 -1.75
C MET A 1 14.44 23.26 -1.34
N HIS A 2 14.54 22.83 -0.07
CA HIS A 2 15.49 21.78 0.36
C HIS A 2 14.92 20.34 0.44
N THR A 3 13.62 20.14 0.22
CA THR A 3 12.93 18.86 0.51
C THR A 3 13.12 17.75 -0.52
N LEU A 4 13.54 18.04 -1.77
CA LEU A 4 13.59 17.04 -2.84
C LEU A 4 14.88 16.20 -2.87
N ARG A 5 15.99 16.68 -2.30
CA ARG A 5 17.31 16.04 -2.49
C ARG A 5 17.51 14.72 -1.72
N GLY A 6 16.58 14.34 -0.83
CA GLY A 6 16.70 13.15 0.01
C GLY A 6 15.72 12.02 -0.27
N THR A 7 14.70 12.18 -1.12
CA THR A 7 13.67 11.14 -1.28
C THR A 7 14.21 9.82 -1.85
N PRO A 8 15.04 9.79 -2.90
CA PRO A 8 15.60 8.53 -3.39
C PRO A 8 16.47 7.85 -2.33
N ALA A 9 17.31 8.61 -1.63
CA ALA A 9 18.14 8.09 -0.54
C ALA A 9 17.27 7.53 0.61
N LEU A 10 16.15 8.17 0.93
CA LEU A 10 15.21 7.69 1.94
C LEU A 10 14.56 6.36 1.51
N VAL A 11 14.08 6.27 0.28
CA VAL A 11 13.51 5.02 -0.26
C VAL A 11 14.55 3.91 -0.24
N LEU A 12 15.77 4.16 -0.69
CA LEU A 12 16.86 3.19 -0.65
C LEU A 12 17.22 2.78 0.78
N ALA A 13 17.25 3.72 1.74
CA ALA A 13 17.48 3.41 3.15
C ALA A 13 16.37 2.51 3.72
N CYS A 14 15.10 2.81 3.44
CA CYS A 14 13.97 2.00 3.88
C CYS A 14 13.97 0.60 3.25
N LEU A 15 14.29 0.49 1.95
CA LEU A 15 14.48 -0.81 1.28
C LEU A 15 15.69 -1.56 1.85
N GLY A 16 16.77 -0.86 2.19
CA GLY A 16 17.94 -1.43 2.87
C GLY A 16 17.57 -2.01 4.24
N LEU A 17 16.79 -1.27 5.03
CA LEU A 17 16.25 -1.77 6.30
C LEU A 17 15.34 -2.99 6.08
N GLY A 18 14.46 -2.93 5.08
CA GLY A 18 13.63 -4.08 4.68
C GLY A 18 14.47 -5.32 4.36
N ALA A 19 15.56 -5.17 3.60
CA ALA A 19 16.47 -6.26 3.28
C ALA A 19 17.20 -6.79 4.52
N LEU A 20 17.66 -5.91 5.41
CA LEU A 20 18.30 -6.31 6.67
C LEU A 20 17.36 -7.14 7.57
N THR A 21 16.05 -6.89 7.52
CA THR A 21 15.10 -7.72 8.30
C THR A 21 15.00 -9.16 7.81
N LEU A 22 15.43 -9.47 6.57
CA LEU A 22 15.45 -10.85 6.07
C LEU A 22 16.54 -11.70 6.72
N LEU A 23 17.48 -11.09 7.47
CA LEU A 23 18.44 -11.81 8.31
C LEU A 23 17.78 -12.48 9.52
N LEU A 24 16.53 -12.12 9.82
CA LEU A 24 15.73 -12.73 10.88
C LEU A 24 14.72 -13.73 10.27
N PRO A 25 14.28 -14.74 11.04
CA PRO A 25 13.22 -15.65 10.61
C PRO A 25 12.03 -14.89 10.04
N SER A 26 11.65 -15.23 8.82
CA SER A 26 10.76 -14.44 8.00
C SER A 26 9.79 -15.35 7.27
N ALA A 27 8.50 -15.11 7.42
CA ALA A 27 7.45 -15.80 6.70
C ALA A 27 6.31 -14.82 6.39
N PRO A 28 5.81 -14.78 5.13
CA PRO A 28 4.60 -14.04 4.83
C PRO A 28 3.39 -14.65 5.56
N THR A 29 2.37 -13.82 5.86
CA THR A 29 1.08 -14.32 6.37
C THR A 29 0.15 -14.77 5.22
N TYR A 30 -1.07 -15.18 5.55
CA TYR A 30 -2.08 -15.69 4.62
C TYR A 30 -2.28 -14.81 3.38
N ASP A 31 -2.54 -13.52 3.57
CA ASP A 31 -2.80 -12.56 2.49
C ASP A 31 -1.60 -12.42 1.53
N PRO A 32 -0.39 -12.06 2.01
CA PRO A 32 0.84 -12.07 1.24
C PRO A 32 1.13 -13.36 0.49
N TRP A 33 0.93 -14.52 1.13
CA TRP A 33 1.14 -15.81 0.46
C TRP A 33 0.22 -16.00 -0.73
N ALA A 34 -1.05 -15.61 -0.60
CA ALA A 34 -1.97 -15.68 -1.74
C ALA A 34 -1.52 -14.77 -2.89
N TRP A 35 -1.05 -13.54 -2.62
CA TRP A 35 -0.54 -12.66 -3.67
C TRP A 35 0.71 -13.22 -4.35
N ILE A 36 1.59 -13.89 -3.60
CA ILE A 36 2.78 -14.57 -4.16
C ILE A 36 2.36 -15.71 -5.08
N ASN A 37 1.41 -16.55 -4.65
CA ASN A 37 0.88 -17.65 -5.45
C ASN A 37 0.18 -17.13 -6.70
N TRP A 38 -0.71 -16.15 -6.57
CA TRP A 38 -1.37 -15.52 -7.71
C TRP A 38 -0.39 -14.88 -8.69
N GLY A 39 0.71 -14.30 -8.21
CA GLY A 39 1.77 -13.81 -9.10
C GLY A 39 2.36 -14.93 -9.98
N ARG A 40 2.62 -16.10 -9.39
CA ARG A 40 3.06 -17.28 -10.11
C ARG A 40 1.99 -17.78 -11.10
N GLU A 41 0.74 -17.84 -10.68
CA GLU A 41 -0.36 -18.32 -11.53
C GLU A 41 -0.69 -17.35 -12.68
N VAL A 42 -0.56 -16.04 -12.46
CA VAL A 42 -0.64 -15.04 -13.54
C VAL A 42 0.48 -15.26 -14.56
N ALA A 43 1.72 -15.54 -14.09
CA ALA A 43 2.84 -15.84 -14.97
C ALA A 43 2.66 -17.19 -15.71
N GLY A 44 1.99 -18.16 -15.08
CA GLY A 44 1.66 -19.48 -15.63
C GLY A 44 0.44 -19.49 -16.55
N GLY A 45 -0.42 -18.48 -16.49
CA GLY A 45 -1.66 -18.42 -17.26
C GLY A 45 -2.82 -19.24 -16.67
N ASP A 46 -2.75 -19.56 -15.38
CA ASP A 46 -3.67 -20.45 -14.66
C ASP A 46 -4.20 -19.84 -13.34
N LEU A 47 -4.35 -18.52 -13.31
CA LEU A 47 -4.86 -17.77 -12.15
C LEU A 47 -6.12 -18.39 -11.55
N SER A 48 -6.11 -18.61 -10.23
CA SER A 48 -7.27 -19.01 -9.44
C SER A 48 -7.42 -18.17 -8.17
N THR A 49 -8.43 -17.30 -8.12
CA THR A 49 -8.72 -16.43 -6.96
C THR A 49 -9.76 -17.00 -6.00
N VAL A 50 -10.34 -18.15 -6.32
CA VAL A 50 -11.52 -18.74 -5.63
C VAL A 50 -11.30 -18.92 -4.12
N ALA A 51 -10.15 -19.50 -3.72
CA ALA A 51 -9.89 -19.85 -2.32
C ALA A 51 -9.10 -18.78 -1.55
N GLY A 52 -8.72 -17.67 -2.18
CA GLY A 52 -7.82 -16.69 -1.59
C GLY A 52 -8.51 -15.54 -0.84
N PRO A 53 -7.72 -14.61 -0.27
CA PRO A 53 -8.20 -13.39 0.38
C PRO A 53 -8.80 -12.42 -0.66
N SER A 54 -8.90 -11.13 -0.33
CA SER A 54 -9.20 -10.10 -1.35
C SER A 54 -8.04 -9.96 -2.35
N TRP A 55 -8.38 -9.84 -3.63
CA TRP A 55 -7.45 -9.45 -4.69
C TRP A 55 -6.87 -8.07 -4.36
N LYS A 56 -5.58 -7.88 -4.59
CA LYS A 56 -4.92 -6.58 -4.52
C LYS A 56 -3.99 -6.45 -5.72
N PRO A 57 -4.29 -5.56 -6.69
CA PRO A 57 -3.51 -5.52 -7.92
C PRO A 57 -2.04 -5.17 -7.72
N LEU A 58 -1.70 -4.21 -6.86
CA LEU A 58 -0.30 -3.80 -6.71
C LEU A 58 0.62 -4.93 -6.19
N PRO A 59 0.23 -5.70 -5.15
CA PRO A 59 0.96 -6.90 -4.76
C PRO A 59 1.15 -7.88 -5.91
N VAL A 60 0.08 -8.22 -6.64
CA VAL A 60 0.18 -9.22 -7.72
C VAL A 60 1.04 -8.73 -8.89
N LEU A 61 0.97 -7.44 -9.22
CA LEU A 61 1.85 -6.82 -10.23
C LEU A 61 3.34 -6.94 -9.87
N LEU A 62 3.68 -6.93 -8.57
CA LEU A 62 5.06 -7.10 -8.10
C LEU A 62 5.43 -8.58 -7.95
N THR A 63 4.54 -9.42 -7.43
CA THR A 63 4.83 -10.85 -7.24
C THR A 63 4.87 -11.63 -8.54
N THR A 64 4.19 -11.17 -9.59
CA THR A 64 4.25 -11.79 -10.92
C THR A 64 5.68 -11.89 -11.46
N PRO A 65 6.46 -10.80 -11.59
CA PRO A 65 7.88 -10.91 -11.96
C PRO A 65 8.73 -11.57 -10.88
N PHE A 66 8.39 -11.46 -9.59
CA PHE A 66 9.13 -12.16 -8.53
C PHE A 66 9.02 -13.68 -8.62
N SER A 67 7.95 -14.21 -9.21
CA SER A 67 7.78 -15.65 -9.44
C SER A 67 8.91 -16.25 -10.28
N LEU A 68 9.57 -15.45 -11.14
CA LEU A 68 10.72 -15.86 -11.93
C LEU A 68 11.98 -16.14 -11.07
N ALA A 69 12.00 -15.65 -9.83
CA ALA A 69 13.07 -15.89 -8.87
C ALA A 69 12.89 -17.20 -8.07
N GLY A 70 11.86 -18.00 -8.37
CA GLY A 70 11.60 -19.28 -7.73
C GLY A 70 11.39 -19.14 -6.23
N ASP A 71 12.20 -19.86 -5.46
CA ASP A 71 12.09 -19.92 -3.99
C ASP A 71 12.33 -18.58 -3.30
N ALA A 72 12.95 -17.60 -3.98
CA ALA A 72 13.20 -16.26 -3.43
C ALA A 72 11.99 -15.30 -3.53
N ALA A 73 10.90 -15.69 -4.20
CA ALA A 73 9.74 -14.82 -4.40
C ALA A 73 9.11 -14.31 -3.08
N PRO A 74 8.95 -15.15 -2.03
CA PRO A 74 8.46 -14.69 -0.73
C PRO A 74 9.35 -13.63 -0.08
N GLU A 75 10.67 -13.80 -0.14
CA GLU A 75 11.65 -12.86 0.42
C GLU A 75 11.65 -11.54 -0.33
N LEU A 76 11.53 -11.57 -1.67
CA LEU A 76 11.39 -10.37 -2.50
C LEU A 76 10.13 -9.58 -2.13
N TRP A 77 9.00 -10.27 -1.89
CA TRP A 77 7.80 -9.61 -1.40
C TRP A 77 8.00 -8.99 -0.02
N LEU A 78 8.54 -9.75 0.95
CA LEU A 78 8.80 -9.27 2.30
C LEU A 78 9.74 -8.07 2.30
N TRP A 79 10.77 -8.07 1.46
CA TRP A 79 11.68 -6.95 1.28
C TRP A 79 10.94 -5.67 0.92
N VAL A 80 10.07 -5.72 -0.10
CA VAL A 80 9.32 -4.55 -0.57
C VAL A 80 8.26 -4.13 0.45
N ALA A 81 7.50 -5.07 1.01
CA ALA A 81 6.43 -4.78 1.97
C ALA A 81 6.99 -4.14 3.24
N ARG A 82 8.06 -4.70 3.82
CA ARG A 82 8.72 -4.14 5.02
C ARG A 82 9.41 -2.82 4.70
N GLY A 83 10.05 -2.69 3.53
CA GLY A 83 10.59 -1.43 3.05
C GLY A 83 9.53 -0.34 2.94
N GLY A 84 8.33 -0.69 2.47
CA GLY A 84 7.16 0.19 2.47
C GLY A 84 6.73 0.61 3.87
N GLY A 85 6.71 -0.32 4.83
CA GLY A 85 6.41 -0.01 6.23
C GLY A 85 7.43 0.94 6.88
N PHE A 86 8.72 0.76 6.62
CA PHE A 86 9.74 1.73 7.07
C PHE A 86 9.58 3.08 6.36
N LEU A 87 9.23 3.08 5.08
CA LEU A 87 8.99 4.30 4.32
C LEU A 87 7.79 5.07 4.88
N ALA A 88 6.72 4.39 5.30
CA ALA A 88 5.57 5.02 5.95
C ALA A 88 5.96 5.75 7.24
N VAL A 89 6.74 5.11 8.12
CA VAL A 89 7.26 5.74 9.35
C VAL A 89 8.10 6.97 9.02
N ALA A 90 9.01 6.84 8.05
CA ALA A 90 9.88 7.94 7.65
C ALA A 90 9.11 9.11 7.00
N MET A 91 8.11 8.81 6.17
CA MET A 91 7.25 9.80 5.54
C MET A 91 6.35 10.50 6.54
N ALA A 92 5.84 9.79 7.56
CA ALA A 92 5.09 10.38 8.67
C ALA A 92 5.97 11.38 9.43
N ALA A 93 7.19 10.98 9.79
CA ALA A 93 8.14 11.85 10.47
C ALA A 93 8.50 13.09 9.63
N ARG A 94 8.79 12.89 8.34
CA ARG A 94 9.15 13.97 7.42
C ARG A 94 8.01 14.97 7.21
N LEU A 95 6.79 14.47 7.01
CA LEU A 95 5.63 15.32 6.78
C LEU A 95 5.26 16.10 8.04
N ALA A 96 5.26 15.46 9.22
CA ALA A 96 5.01 16.14 10.49
C ALA A 96 6.04 17.26 10.75
N ALA A 97 7.33 16.96 10.61
CA ALA A 97 8.40 17.94 10.77
C ALA A 97 8.22 19.15 9.83
N ARG A 98 7.80 18.90 8.59
CA ARG A 98 7.51 19.94 7.59
C ARG A 98 6.32 20.81 8.01
N LEU A 99 5.21 20.18 8.43
CA LEU A 99 3.97 20.88 8.77
C LEU A 99 4.09 21.69 10.07
N THR A 100 4.97 21.30 10.99
CA THR A 100 5.20 22.06 12.22
C THR A 100 5.69 23.48 11.95
N GLY A 101 6.57 23.70 10.97
CA GLY A 101 7.01 25.04 10.54
C GLY A 101 7.75 25.88 11.59
N ARG A 102 8.12 25.32 12.76
CA ARG A 102 8.72 26.03 13.90
C ARG A 102 10.17 25.61 14.18
N GLY A 103 11.08 25.86 13.25
CA GLY A 103 12.52 25.57 13.44
C GLY A 103 12.87 24.08 13.55
N ALA A 104 14.17 23.76 13.50
CA ALA A 104 14.65 22.39 13.38
C ALA A 104 14.31 21.51 14.61
N ALA A 105 14.40 22.07 15.82
CA ALA A 105 14.16 21.31 17.06
C ALA A 105 12.70 20.84 17.19
N PHE A 106 11.72 21.74 17.03
CA PHE A 106 10.31 21.34 17.10
C PHE A 106 9.90 20.46 15.92
N GLY A 107 10.48 20.69 14.72
CA GLY A 107 10.28 19.80 13.59
C GLY A 107 10.77 18.38 13.89
N ALA A 108 11.94 18.22 14.51
CA ALA A 108 12.47 16.92 14.91
C ALA A 108 11.55 16.22 15.94
N VAL A 109 11.09 16.95 16.97
CA VAL A 109 10.16 16.40 17.98
C VAL A 109 8.85 15.94 17.32
N ALA A 110 8.24 16.77 16.47
CA ALA A 110 7.01 16.40 15.76
C ALA A 110 7.22 15.19 14.85
N GLY A 111 8.36 15.12 14.17
CA GLY A 111 8.72 13.99 13.33
C GLY A 111 8.87 12.69 14.12
N VAL A 112 9.60 12.73 15.25
CA VAL A 112 9.76 11.58 16.15
C VAL A 112 8.41 11.12 16.68
N LEU A 113 7.57 12.05 17.17
CA LEU A 113 6.24 11.72 17.67
C LEU A 113 5.38 11.07 16.60
N ALA A 114 5.32 11.64 15.39
CA ALA A 114 4.52 11.07 14.31
C ALA A 114 5.00 9.66 13.86
N GLY A 115 6.31 9.46 13.74
CA GLY A 115 6.88 8.15 13.42
C GLY A 115 6.65 7.12 14.52
N ALA A 116 6.87 7.51 15.78
CA ALA A 116 6.64 6.65 16.94
C ALA A 116 5.16 6.28 17.10
N SER A 117 4.24 7.22 16.86
CA SER A 117 2.79 6.95 16.89
C SER A 117 2.39 5.84 15.92
N LEU A 118 3.02 5.76 14.75
CA LEU A 118 2.74 4.68 13.80
C LEU A 118 3.32 3.34 14.28
N LEU A 119 4.50 3.35 14.89
CA LEU A 119 5.13 2.13 15.44
C LEU A 119 4.38 1.54 16.64
N VAL A 120 3.73 2.38 17.46
CA VAL A 120 2.91 1.93 18.59
C VAL A 120 1.44 1.72 18.22
N CYS A 121 1.05 2.01 16.96
CA CYS A 121 -0.28 1.73 16.47
C CYS A 121 -0.51 0.22 16.49
N ASP A 122 -1.65 -0.19 17.05
CA ASP A 122 -1.99 -1.60 17.20
C ASP A 122 -1.89 -2.34 15.86
N GLY A 123 -1.26 -3.53 15.90
CA GLY A 123 -1.05 -4.36 14.72
C GLY A 123 -0.06 -3.82 13.66
N TYR A 124 0.42 -2.57 13.72
CA TYR A 124 1.25 -2.00 12.64
C TYR A 124 2.57 -2.76 12.45
N VAL A 125 3.37 -2.92 13.52
CA VAL A 125 4.66 -3.62 13.45
C VAL A 125 4.45 -5.09 13.08
N TYR A 126 3.42 -5.72 13.64
CA TYR A 126 3.08 -7.11 13.37
C TYR A 126 2.71 -7.33 11.89
N THR A 127 1.77 -6.53 11.36
CA THR A 127 1.33 -6.65 9.96
C THR A 127 2.45 -6.33 8.99
N MET A 128 3.25 -5.28 9.26
CA MET A 128 4.45 -4.96 8.49
C MET A 128 5.45 -6.13 8.48
N ALA A 129 5.78 -6.68 9.65
CA ALA A 129 6.74 -7.78 9.77
C ALA A 129 6.32 -9.02 8.97
N LEU A 130 5.01 -9.27 8.89
CA LEU A 130 4.42 -10.39 8.15
C LEU A 130 4.15 -10.11 6.66
N GLY A 131 4.61 -8.96 6.15
CA GLY A 131 4.53 -8.66 4.71
C GLY A 131 3.20 -8.12 4.23
N ASN A 132 2.35 -7.63 5.13
CA ASN A 132 1.12 -6.95 4.72
C ASN A 132 1.44 -5.65 3.96
N SER A 133 0.55 -5.26 3.05
CA SER A 133 0.78 -4.18 2.10
C SER A 133 0.40 -2.79 2.62
N GLU A 134 -0.17 -2.72 3.83
CA GLU A 134 -0.71 -1.52 4.45
C GLU A 134 0.38 -0.48 4.76
N GLY A 135 1.61 -0.92 5.04
CA GLY A 135 2.77 -0.03 5.12
C GLY A 135 3.02 0.73 3.83
N LEU A 136 2.96 0.05 2.67
CA LEU A 136 3.07 0.71 1.35
C LEU A 136 1.93 1.70 1.12
N LEU A 137 0.70 1.36 1.52
CA LEU A 137 -0.46 2.23 1.40
C LEU A 137 -0.24 3.55 2.15
N VAL A 138 0.14 3.47 3.43
CA VAL A 138 0.42 4.65 4.26
C VAL A 138 1.57 5.47 3.66
N ALA A 139 2.64 4.81 3.21
CA ALA A 139 3.78 5.48 2.58
C ALA A 139 3.36 6.27 1.33
N PHE A 140 2.59 5.67 0.43
CA PHE A 140 2.14 6.33 -0.80
C PHE A 140 1.18 7.49 -0.51
N VAL A 141 0.27 7.34 0.44
CA VAL A 141 -0.65 8.42 0.82
C VAL A 141 0.12 9.62 1.37
N LEU A 142 0.99 9.41 2.36
CA LEU A 142 1.77 10.48 2.98
C LEU A 142 2.72 11.15 1.98
N TRP A 143 3.33 10.34 1.10
CA TRP A 143 4.18 10.86 0.04
C TRP A 143 3.37 11.63 -1.01
N GLY A 144 2.17 11.17 -1.34
CA GLY A 144 1.23 11.85 -2.23
C GLY A 144 0.89 13.25 -1.71
N PHE A 145 0.56 13.37 -0.42
CA PHE A 145 0.34 14.65 0.24
C PHE A 145 1.55 15.58 0.12
N GLU A 146 2.75 15.08 0.38
CA GLU A 146 3.94 15.89 0.26
C GLU A 146 4.20 16.37 -1.18
N ARG A 147 3.99 15.50 -2.17
CA ARG A 147 4.09 15.88 -3.59
C ARG A 147 3.03 16.89 -4.00
N HIS A 148 1.84 16.82 -3.42
CA HIS A 148 0.81 17.83 -3.61
C HIS A 148 1.26 19.18 -3.04
N LEU A 149 1.80 19.21 -1.81
CA LEU A 149 2.35 20.42 -1.20
C LEU A 149 3.55 21.00 -1.98
N ASP A 150 4.27 20.17 -2.73
CA ASP A 150 5.35 20.60 -3.62
C ASP A 150 4.87 21.03 -5.02
N ALA A 151 3.55 21.15 -5.23
CA ALA A 151 2.90 21.38 -6.52
C ALA A 151 3.28 20.35 -7.61
N ARG A 152 3.83 19.20 -7.23
CA ARG A 152 4.11 18.05 -8.12
C ARG A 152 2.86 17.17 -8.24
N ARG A 153 1.76 17.78 -8.68
CA ARG A 153 0.42 17.19 -8.57
C ARG A 153 0.26 15.88 -9.37
N GLY A 154 0.96 15.74 -10.49
CA GLY A 154 1.01 14.48 -11.24
C GLY A 154 1.68 13.33 -10.47
N GLN A 155 2.74 13.61 -9.69
CA GLN A 155 3.36 12.59 -8.83
C GLN A 155 2.44 12.22 -7.67
N ALA A 156 1.77 13.21 -7.07
CA ALA A 156 0.76 12.97 -6.05
C ALA A 156 -0.38 12.08 -6.56
N PHE A 157 -0.83 12.31 -7.79
CA PHE A 157 -1.84 11.48 -8.44
C PHE A 157 -1.37 10.04 -8.65
N VAL A 158 -0.15 9.84 -9.16
CA VAL A 158 0.43 8.49 -9.34
C VAL A 158 0.53 7.75 -8.00
N LEU A 159 0.96 8.43 -6.93
CA LEU A 159 1.00 7.85 -5.58
C LEU A 159 -0.41 7.49 -5.08
N GLY A 160 -1.41 8.30 -5.37
CA GLY A 160 -2.83 7.99 -5.12
C GLY A 160 -3.33 6.78 -5.91
N VAL A 161 -2.89 6.62 -7.17
CA VAL A 161 -3.18 5.42 -7.99
C VAL A 161 -2.56 4.18 -7.35
N LEU A 162 -1.29 4.23 -6.92
CA LEU A 162 -0.64 3.11 -6.22
C LEU A 162 -1.38 2.74 -4.93
N ALA A 163 -1.85 3.73 -4.16
CA ALA A 163 -2.71 3.49 -3.00
C ALA A 163 -4.05 2.83 -3.39
N ALA A 164 -4.69 3.28 -4.47
CA ALA A 164 -5.93 2.69 -4.98
C ALA A 164 -5.77 1.27 -5.55
N LEU A 165 -4.57 0.88 -5.97
CA LEU A 165 -4.23 -0.51 -6.36
C LEU A 165 -3.92 -1.40 -5.16
N LEU A 166 -3.81 -0.85 -3.95
CA LEU A 166 -3.70 -1.61 -2.71
C LEU A 166 -5.05 -1.78 -2.03
N ARG A 167 -5.90 -0.74 -2.08
CA ARG A 167 -7.14 -0.70 -1.32
C ARG A 167 -8.25 0.11 -2.01
N PRO A 168 -9.47 -0.46 -2.17
CA PRO A 168 -10.61 0.26 -2.74
C PRO A 168 -11.08 1.42 -1.86
N GLU A 169 -10.76 1.41 -0.57
CA GLU A 169 -11.07 2.50 0.37
C GLU A 169 -10.38 3.82 -0.02
N ALA A 170 -9.30 3.76 -0.82
CA ALA A 170 -8.64 4.94 -1.36
C ALA A 170 -9.35 5.54 -2.60
N TRP A 171 -10.28 4.82 -3.24
CA TRP A 171 -10.92 5.24 -4.49
C TRP A 171 -11.72 6.54 -4.38
N PRO A 172 -12.52 6.79 -3.33
CA PRO A 172 -13.24 8.06 -3.22
C PRO A 172 -12.29 9.26 -3.19
N PHE A 173 -11.18 9.14 -2.47
CA PHE A 173 -10.15 10.18 -2.38
C PHE A 173 -9.43 10.38 -3.71
N LEU A 174 -9.06 9.29 -4.39
CA LEU A 174 -8.46 9.36 -5.72
C LEU A 174 -9.42 9.99 -6.73
N GLY A 175 -10.70 9.63 -6.71
CA GLY A 175 -11.73 10.17 -7.60
C GLY A 175 -11.95 11.66 -7.39
N LEU A 176 -12.04 12.12 -6.14
CA LEU A 176 -12.13 13.55 -5.82
C LEU A 176 -10.88 14.31 -6.28
N TYR A 177 -9.69 13.74 -6.04
CA TYR A 177 -8.44 14.36 -6.47
C TYR A 177 -8.28 14.37 -8.00
N ALA A 178 -8.72 13.32 -8.68
CA ALA A 178 -8.77 13.20 -10.14
C ALA A 178 -9.71 14.23 -10.75
N LEU A 179 -10.92 14.38 -10.18
CA LEU A 179 -11.89 15.38 -10.60
C LEU A 179 -11.29 16.78 -10.44
N TRP A 180 -10.75 17.10 -9.27
CA TRP A 180 -10.09 18.39 -9.04
C TRP A 180 -8.94 18.63 -10.04
N LEU A 181 -8.10 17.63 -10.29
CA LEU A 181 -7.03 17.71 -11.31
C LEU A 181 -7.56 17.91 -12.72
N TRP A 182 -8.69 17.30 -13.06
CA TRP A 182 -9.34 17.45 -14.36
C TRP A 182 -9.69 18.92 -14.66
N TRP A 183 -10.07 19.67 -13.62
CA TRP A 183 -10.38 21.09 -13.70
C TRP A 183 -9.13 21.97 -13.67
N VAL A 184 -8.18 21.69 -12.78
CA VAL A 184 -7.03 22.57 -12.50
C VAL A 184 -5.85 22.34 -13.45
N GLU A 185 -5.68 21.12 -13.96
CA GLU A 185 -4.52 20.73 -14.77
C GLU A 185 -4.96 20.03 -16.08
N PRO A 186 -5.45 20.77 -17.10
CA PRO A 186 -5.95 20.19 -18.35
C PRO A 186 -4.93 19.28 -19.06
N ALA A 187 -3.63 19.58 -18.93
CA ALA A 187 -2.53 18.79 -19.48
C ALA A 187 -2.45 17.35 -18.91
N LEU A 188 -3.07 17.09 -17.75
CA LEU A 188 -3.06 15.77 -17.11
C LEU A 188 -4.31 14.94 -17.42
N ARG A 189 -5.33 15.47 -18.10
CA ARG A 189 -6.63 14.79 -18.31
C ARG A 189 -6.51 13.40 -18.92
N VAL A 190 -5.73 13.27 -20.00
CA VAL A 190 -5.51 11.96 -20.64
C VAL A 190 -4.84 10.99 -19.66
N ARG A 191 -3.85 11.44 -18.90
CA ARG A 191 -3.17 10.60 -17.90
C ARG A 191 -4.11 10.20 -16.76
N VAL A 192 -4.99 11.10 -16.33
CA VAL A 192 -6.02 10.82 -15.33
C VAL A 192 -6.99 9.76 -15.85
N ALA A 193 -7.53 9.93 -17.06
CA ALA A 193 -8.46 8.97 -17.67
C ALA A 193 -7.82 7.58 -17.81
N LEU A 194 -6.60 7.52 -18.36
CA LEU A 194 -5.87 6.27 -18.53
C LEU A 194 -5.57 5.59 -17.20
N ALA A 195 -5.18 6.35 -16.17
CA ALA A 195 -4.90 5.79 -14.87
C ALA A 195 -6.16 5.25 -14.16
N LEU A 196 -7.29 5.96 -14.24
CA LEU A 196 -8.56 5.47 -13.69
C LEU A 196 -9.05 4.21 -14.42
N ALA A 197 -8.92 4.20 -15.76
CA ALA A 197 -9.21 3.00 -16.55
C ALA A 197 -8.28 1.85 -16.17
N ALA A 198 -6.99 2.11 -15.96
CA ALA A 198 -6.04 1.11 -15.50
C ALA A 198 -6.36 0.58 -14.11
N VAL A 199 -6.78 1.42 -13.15
CA VAL A 199 -7.25 0.97 -11.83
C VAL A 199 -8.41 -0.01 -11.99
N ALA A 200 -9.45 0.34 -12.75
CA ALA A 200 -10.57 -0.56 -13.00
C ALA A 200 -10.11 -1.87 -13.70
N ALA A 201 -9.29 -1.75 -14.75
CA ALA A 201 -8.79 -2.89 -15.51
C ALA A 201 -7.85 -3.81 -14.72
N LEU A 202 -7.23 -3.32 -13.65
CA LEU A 202 -6.36 -4.13 -12.78
C LEU A 202 -7.13 -4.78 -11.63
N TRP A 203 -8.27 -4.23 -11.24
CA TRP A 203 -9.10 -4.77 -10.15
C TRP A 203 -10.10 -5.83 -10.61
N PHE A 204 -10.81 -5.61 -11.72
CA PHE A 204 -11.96 -6.46 -12.08
C PHE A 204 -11.65 -7.61 -13.05
N PRO A 205 -10.95 -7.40 -14.19
CA PRO A 205 -10.66 -8.47 -15.13
C PRO A 205 -9.89 -9.67 -14.54
N PRO A 206 -8.85 -9.48 -13.69
CA PRO A 206 -8.16 -10.63 -13.09
C PRO A 206 -9.07 -11.46 -12.17
N GLU A 207 -10.00 -10.83 -11.47
CA GLU A 207 -10.99 -11.54 -10.65
C GLU A 207 -11.97 -12.34 -11.50
N LEU A 208 -12.47 -11.75 -12.59
CA LEU A 208 -13.31 -12.47 -13.54
C LEU A 208 -12.57 -13.66 -14.15
N TRP A 209 -11.29 -13.50 -14.48
CA TRP A 209 -10.46 -14.59 -14.99
C TRP A 209 -10.26 -15.69 -13.94
N GLY A 210 -9.86 -15.32 -12.73
CA GLY A 210 -9.46 -16.26 -11.69
C GLY A 210 -10.60 -16.94 -10.93
N SER A 211 -11.81 -16.37 -10.94
CA SER A 211 -12.96 -16.92 -10.20
C SER A 211 -14.23 -17.07 -11.02
N GLY A 212 -14.31 -16.48 -12.22
CA GLY A 212 -15.56 -16.35 -12.97
C GLY A 212 -16.48 -15.23 -12.47
N GLU A 213 -16.09 -14.48 -11.43
CA GLU A 213 -16.90 -13.44 -10.80
C GLU A 213 -16.13 -12.11 -10.65
N LEU A 214 -16.67 -11.02 -11.18
CA LEU A 214 -16.01 -9.68 -11.12
C LEU A 214 -15.84 -9.15 -9.69
N LEU A 215 -16.73 -9.52 -8.78
CA LEU A 215 -16.81 -8.97 -7.42
C LEU A 215 -16.52 -10.02 -6.33
N ARG A 216 -15.86 -11.13 -6.67
CA ARG A 216 -15.55 -12.20 -5.71
C ARG A 216 -14.79 -11.70 -4.48
N SER A 217 -13.87 -10.73 -4.63
CA SER A 217 -13.21 -10.05 -3.50
C SER A 217 -14.19 -9.40 -2.54
N ALA A 218 -15.22 -8.71 -3.08
CA ALA A 218 -16.19 -8.02 -2.26
C ALA A 218 -17.07 -9.03 -1.49
N THR A 219 -17.49 -10.12 -2.15
CA THR A 219 -18.22 -11.22 -1.50
C THR A 219 -17.37 -11.85 -0.39
N ARG A 220 -16.12 -12.22 -0.68
CA ARG A 220 -15.20 -12.82 0.29
C ARG A 220 -14.93 -11.91 1.49
N ALA A 221 -14.89 -10.59 1.29
CA ALA A 221 -14.70 -9.63 2.39
C ALA A 221 -15.88 -9.61 3.39
N THR A 222 -17.04 -10.17 3.03
CA THR A 222 -18.19 -10.30 3.95
C THR A 222 -18.17 -11.59 4.78
N GLU A 223 -17.25 -12.51 4.51
CA GLU A 223 -17.16 -13.80 5.21
C GLU A 223 -16.25 -13.68 6.45
N PRO A 224 -16.80 -13.70 7.67
CA PRO A 224 -16.02 -13.53 8.89
C PRO A 224 -15.15 -14.77 9.17
N THR A 225 -13.90 -14.55 9.58
CA THR A 225 -13.03 -15.60 10.12
C THR A 225 -13.34 -15.87 11.59
N ALA A 226 -13.01 -17.07 12.10
CA ALA A 226 -13.46 -17.56 13.41
C ALA A 226 -13.17 -16.65 14.63
N LEU A 227 -12.26 -15.68 14.52
CA LEU A 227 -11.91 -14.70 15.56
C LEU A 227 -12.38 -13.27 15.22
N SER A 228 -13.28 -13.13 14.24
CA SER A 228 -13.75 -11.83 13.78
C SER A 228 -14.61 -11.14 14.84
N PRO A 229 -14.39 -9.83 15.10
CA PRO A 229 -15.30 -9.01 15.90
C PRO A 229 -16.75 -9.03 15.39
N ALA A 230 -16.97 -9.44 14.14
CA ALA A 230 -18.30 -9.66 13.56
C ALA A 230 -19.15 -10.67 14.34
N PHE A 231 -18.54 -11.57 15.12
CA PHE A 231 -19.24 -12.52 15.97
C PHE A 231 -19.57 -11.98 17.37
N ALA A 232 -19.10 -10.79 17.74
CA ALA A 232 -19.42 -10.19 19.03
C ALA A 232 -20.85 -9.62 19.05
N ASP A 233 -21.47 -9.54 20.23
CA ASP A 233 -22.81 -8.93 20.40
C ASP A 233 -22.86 -7.47 19.93
N ARG A 234 -21.73 -6.77 20.00
CA ARG A 234 -21.56 -5.38 19.54
C ARG A 234 -20.29 -5.26 18.69
N PRO A 235 -20.33 -5.65 17.40
CA PRO A 235 -19.14 -5.72 16.55
C PRO A 235 -18.37 -4.41 16.49
N ALA A 236 -19.07 -3.27 16.43
CA ALA A 236 -18.44 -1.95 16.37
C ALA A 236 -17.63 -1.59 17.63
N LEU A 237 -18.04 -2.07 18.81
CA LEU A 237 -17.33 -1.82 20.06
C LEU A 237 -16.23 -2.85 20.31
N ALA A 238 -16.39 -4.07 19.80
CA ALA A 238 -15.41 -5.13 19.96
C ALA A 238 -14.07 -4.83 19.25
N VAL A 239 -14.05 -3.91 18.28
CA VAL A 239 -12.82 -3.44 17.63
C VAL A 239 -12.05 -2.43 18.50
N LEU A 240 -12.66 -1.88 19.55
CA LEU A 240 -12.06 -0.88 20.44
C LEU A 240 -11.51 -1.47 21.75
N ALA A 241 -11.76 -2.77 21.99
CA ALA A 241 -11.38 -3.49 23.20
C ALA A 241 -10.09 -4.27 22.99
#